data_AF-A0A9P0Z992-F1
#
_entry.id   AF-A0A9P0Z992-F1
#
_cell.length_a   1.000
_cell.length_b   1.000
_cell.length_c   1.000
_cell.angle_alpha   90.00
_cell.angle_beta   90.00
_cell.angle_gamma   90.00
#
_symmetry.space_group_name_H-M   'P 1'
#
loop_
_entity.id
_entity.type
_entity.pdbx_description
1 polymer ?
#
loop_
_entity_poly.entity_id
_entity_poly.type
_entity_poly.pdbx_seq_one_letter_code
_entity_poly.pdbx_strand_id
1 'polypeptide(L)'
;MDTMSWFSEKGVELKIEKDGRVFPVSNSSSSIIDCLISEAKNRGVSLQTGKVVTNVSCISGGKFSVKLEKRSIDYVEYLEADYLLIASGSSQQGYNLATQLGHSIIEPVPSLFTFKIDDLRLTELSGVTFPKVEAKLIFEALRTNVPQLTQVGSMLVTHWGLSGPVILRLSAWGARYLAKSDYKVLCRSFIGRFCS
;
A
#
# COMPACT_ATOMS: atom_id res chain seq x y z
N MET A 1 -16.04 18.32 5.75
CA MET A 1 -14.68 18.68 5.30
C MET A 1 -14.06 17.43 4.70
N ASP A 2 -13.52 17.53 3.50
CA ASP A 2 -12.78 16.43 2.86
C ASP A 2 -11.26 16.58 3.08
N THR A 3 -10.49 15.54 2.74
CA THR A 3 -9.03 15.51 2.94
C THR A 3 -8.31 16.64 2.20
N MET A 4 -8.73 16.99 0.98
CA MET A 4 -8.04 18.02 0.19
C MET A 4 -8.25 19.41 0.78
N SER A 5 -9.48 19.70 1.19
CA SER A 5 -9.85 20.94 1.89
C SER A 5 -9.07 21.07 3.19
N TRP A 6 -8.97 19.98 3.96
CA TRP A 6 -8.23 19.94 5.22
C TRP A 6 -6.74 20.31 5.04
N PHE A 7 -6.06 19.71 4.06
CA PHE A 7 -4.65 20.05 3.79
C PHE A 7 -4.48 21.49 3.31
N SER A 8 -5.38 21.97 2.45
CA SER A 8 -5.34 23.34 1.92
C SER A 8 -5.53 24.37 3.04
N GLU A 9 -6.48 24.15 3.96
CA GLU A 9 -6.69 24.99 5.15
C GLU A 9 -5.49 25.00 6.10
N LYS A 10 -4.67 23.95 6.07
CA LYS A 10 -3.42 23.83 6.85
C LYS A 10 -2.18 24.31 6.09
N GLY A 11 -2.37 24.97 4.94
CA GLY A 11 -1.30 25.59 4.17
C GLY A 11 -0.54 24.63 3.25
N VAL A 12 -1.06 23.42 3.02
CA VAL A 12 -0.51 22.50 2.02
C VAL A 12 -1.36 22.59 0.76
N GLU A 13 -0.88 23.37 -0.21
CA GLU A 13 -1.50 23.43 -1.53
C GLU A 13 -1.34 22.10 -2.28
N LEU A 14 -2.43 21.66 -2.91
CA LEU A 14 -2.50 20.41 -3.65
C LEU A 14 -2.74 20.67 -5.14
N LYS A 15 -2.13 19.85 -5.99
CA LYS A 15 -2.39 19.79 -7.42
C LYS A 15 -2.93 18.41 -7.80
N ILE A 16 -3.79 18.40 -8.82
CA ILE A 16 -4.36 17.18 -9.39
C ILE A 16 -3.72 16.97 -10.76
N GLU A 17 -3.12 15.80 -10.97
CA GLU A 17 -2.57 15.42 -12.27
C GLU A 17 -3.65 14.86 -13.21
N LYS A 18 -3.32 14.74 -14.51
CA LYS A 18 -4.26 14.31 -15.55
C LYS A 18 -4.91 12.94 -15.29
N ASP A 19 -4.27 12.10 -14.49
CA ASP A 19 -4.75 10.77 -14.11
C ASP A 19 -5.51 10.75 -12.77
N GLY A 20 -5.80 11.92 -12.19
CA GLY A 20 -6.57 12.09 -10.96
C GLY A 20 -5.75 11.94 -9.68
N ARG A 21 -4.44 11.68 -9.77
CA ARG A 21 -3.57 11.64 -8.59
C ARG A 21 -3.39 13.04 -8.00
N VAL A 22 -3.36 13.10 -6.68
CA VAL A 22 -3.21 14.35 -5.92
C VAL A 22 -1.82 14.38 -5.29
N PHE A 23 -1.11 15.47 -5.50
CA PHE A 23 0.23 15.69 -4.96
C PHE A 23 0.30 17.07 -4.31
N PRO A 24 1.18 17.27 -3.31
CA PRO A 24 1.50 18.61 -2.87
C PRO A 24 2.14 19.39 -4.03
N VAL A 25 1.81 20.67 -4.17
CA VAL A 25 2.41 21.54 -5.19
C VAL A 25 3.93 21.59 -5.05
N SER A 26 4.44 21.47 -3.82
CA SER A 26 5.87 21.39 -3.49
C SER A 26 6.59 20.16 -4.08
N ASN A 27 5.87 19.13 -4.53
CA ASN A 27 6.40 17.82 -4.91
C ASN A 27 7.22 17.13 -3.79
N SER A 28 7.02 17.50 -2.53
CA SER A 28 7.76 16.94 -1.39
C SER A 28 6.81 16.22 -0.44
N SER A 29 7.12 14.97 -0.11
CA SER A 29 6.40 14.23 0.93
C SER A 29 6.56 14.87 2.31
N SER A 30 7.66 15.59 2.56
CA SER A 30 7.88 16.30 3.82
C SER A 30 6.80 17.34 4.10
N SER A 31 6.27 18.02 3.07
CA SER A 31 5.17 18.99 3.27
C SER A 31 3.94 18.37 3.93
N ILE A 32 3.63 17.12 3.58
CA ILE A 32 2.52 16.37 4.19
C ILE A 32 2.87 15.94 5.62
N ILE A 33 4.08 15.41 5.81
CA ILE A 33 4.56 14.94 7.11
C ILE A 33 4.59 16.08 8.13
N ASP A 34 5.20 17.21 7.77
CA ASP A 34 5.36 18.37 8.63
C ASP A 34 4.00 18.96 9.02
N CYS A 35 3.06 19.03 8.08
CA CYS A 35 1.69 19.45 8.33
C CYS A 35 1.02 18.55 9.38
N LEU A 36 1.07 17.23 9.20
CA LEU A 36 0.45 16.27 10.13
C LEU A 36 1.09 16.30 11.51
N ILE A 37 2.44 16.36 11.59
CA ILE A 37 3.17 16.42 12.85
C ILE A 37 2.90 17.74 13.58
N SER A 38 2.88 18.86 12.85
CA SER A 38 2.56 20.19 13.41
C SER A 38 1.16 20.21 13.99
N GLU A 39 0.16 19.73 13.24
CA GLU A 39 -1.22 19.69 13.72
C GLU A 39 -1.39 18.77 14.94
N ALA A 40 -0.73 17.61 14.95
CA ALA A 40 -0.74 16.71 16.10
C ALA A 40 -0.17 17.41 17.35
N LYS A 41 0.97 18.09 17.22
CA LYS A 41 1.58 18.88 18.31
C LYS A 41 0.66 20.00 18.79
N ASN A 42 0.05 20.75 17.86
CA ASN A 42 -0.85 21.86 18.19
C ASN A 42 -2.11 21.41 18.95
N ARG A 43 -2.52 20.14 18.77
CA ARG A 43 -3.63 19.52 19.50
C ARG A 43 -3.22 18.84 20.80
N GLY A 44 -1.95 18.95 21.20
CA GLY A 44 -1.44 18.33 22.42
C GLY A 44 -1.22 16.82 22.31
N VAL A 45 -1.12 16.26 21.10
CA VAL A 45 -0.79 14.84 20.92
C VAL A 45 0.66 14.60 21.33
N SER A 46 0.87 13.72 22.32
CA SER A 46 2.21 13.30 22.75
C SER A 46 2.77 12.23 21.81
N LEU A 47 3.72 12.60 20.95
CA LEU A 47 4.43 11.67 20.07
C LEU A 47 5.65 11.06 20.78
N GLN A 48 5.69 9.73 20.91
CA GLN A 48 6.81 9.02 21.52
C GLN A 48 7.46 8.06 20.52
N THR A 49 8.67 8.40 20.06
CA THR A 49 9.45 7.59 19.11
C THR A 49 10.49 6.73 19.84
N GLY A 50 11.03 5.72 19.15
CA GLY A 50 12.06 4.83 19.72
C GLY A 50 11.55 3.84 20.77
N LYS A 51 10.22 3.76 20.94
CA LYS A 51 9.53 2.76 21.75
C LYS A 51 8.83 1.76 20.83
N VAL A 52 8.86 0.50 21.19
CA VAL A 52 8.26 -0.61 20.46
C VAL A 52 7.14 -1.19 21.30
N VAL A 53 5.93 -1.29 20.75
CA VAL A 53 4.80 -1.95 21.42
C VAL A 53 4.92 -3.46 21.26
N THR A 54 5.27 -4.18 22.32
CA THR A 54 5.53 -5.64 22.25
C THR A 54 4.33 -6.49 22.64
N ASN A 55 3.41 -5.95 23.44
CA ASN A 55 2.21 -6.65 23.85
C ASN A 55 1.06 -5.68 24.11
N VAL A 56 -0.18 -6.15 23.89
CA VAL A 56 -1.38 -5.46 24.30
C VAL A 56 -2.41 -6.45 24.85
N SER A 57 -3.11 -6.06 25.92
CA SER A 57 -4.16 -6.86 26.53
C SER A 57 -5.30 -5.99 27.06
N CYS A 58 -6.50 -6.57 27.14
CA CYS A 58 -7.63 -5.93 27.81
C CYS A 58 -7.51 -6.17 29.32
N ILE A 59 -7.71 -5.11 30.11
CA ILE A 59 -7.71 -5.14 31.58
C ILE A 59 -9.10 -4.82 32.14
N SER A 60 -9.26 -4.92 33.46
CA SER A 60 -10.53 -4.62 34.14
C SER A 60 -11.03 -3.21 33.82
N GLY A 61 -12.36 -3.06 33.75
CA GLY A 61 -12.98 -1.79 33.39
C GLY A 61 -12.99 -1.48 31.88
N GLY A 62 -12.63 -2.43 31.02
CA GLY A 62 -12.71 -2.28 29.56
C GLY A 62 -11.58 -1.47 28.94
N LYS A 63 -10.48 -1.25 29.69
CA LYS A 63 -9.29 -0.54 29.22
C LYS A 63 -8.28 -1.49 28.59
N PHE A 64 -7.26 -0.91 27.96
CA PHE A 64 -6.11 -1.62 27.40
C PHE A 64 -4.85 -1.37 28.23
N SER A 65 -4.07 -2.41 28.46
CA SER A 65 -2.69 -2.31 28.93
C SER A 65 -1.74 -2.54 27.76
N VAL A 66 -0.82 -1.62 27.53
CA VAL A 66 0.12 -1.61 26.41
C VAL A 66 1.54 -1.73 26.93
N LYS A 67 2.22 -2.82 26.60
CA LYS A 67 3.62 -3.04 26.96
C LYS A 67 4.53 -2.41 25.91
N LEU A 68 5.44 -1.55 26.36
CA LEU A 68 6.43 -0.85 25.56
C LEU A 68 7.84 -1.27 25.96
N GLU A 69 8.71 -1.41 24.97
CA GLU A 69 10.13 -1.71 25.14
C GLU A 69 11.01 -0.74 24.34
N LYS A 70 12.23 -0.46 24.82
CA LYS A 70 13.25 0.28 24.06
C LYS A 70 14.34 -0.68 23.62
N ARG A 71 14.65 -0.72 22.32
CA ARG A 71 15.62 -1.69 21.77
C ARG A 71 17.05 -1.54 22.30
N SER A 72 17.42 -0.38 22.82
CA SER A 72 18.80 -0.05 23.19
C SER A 72 19.15 -0.30 24.66
N ILE A 73 18.16 -0.53 25.54
CA ILE A 73 18.34 -0.65 26.98
C ILE A 73 17.27 -1.62 27.50
N ASP A 74 17.57 -2.41 28.53
CA ASP A 74 16.56 -3.22 29.23
C ASP A 74 15.56 -2.32 29.97
N TYR A 75 14.54 -1.88 29.23
CA TYR A 75 13.51 -0.94 29.68
C TYR A 75 12.15 -1.44 29.23
N VAL A 76 11.26 -1.63 30.20
CA VAL A 76 9.86 -2.02 30.02
C VAL A 76 8.97 -0.98 30.69
N GLU A 77 7.94 -0.55 29.96
CA GLU A 77 6.92 0.38 30.44
C GLU A 77 5.54 -0.16 30.09
N TYR A 78 4.54 0.14 30.93
CA TYR A 78 3.15 -0.17 30.68
C TYR A 78 2.34 1.13 30.64
N LEU A 79 1.51 1.28 29.60
CA LEU A 79 0.54 2.36 29.50
C LEU A 79 -0.88 1.81 29.56
N GLU A 80 -1.76 2.53 30.24
CA GLU A 80 -3.19 2.29 30.18
C GLU A 80 -3.84 3.22 29.15
N ALA A 81 -4.79 2.70 28.38
CA ALA A 81 -5.55 3.47 27.42
C ALA A 81 -7.03 3.06 27.43
N ASP A 82 -7.93 4.03 27.34
CA ASP A 82 -9.37 3.76 27.17
C ASP A 82 -9.71 3.32 25.74
N TYR A 83 -8.92 3.77 24.75
CA TYR A 83 -9.07 3.43 23.35
C TYR A 83 -7.70 3.10 22.73
N LEU A 84 -7.69 2.12 21.82
CA LEU A 84 -6.49 1.69 21.11
C LEU A 84 -6.71 1.77 19.60
N LEU A 85 -5.83 2.48 18.90
CA LEU A 85 -5.75 2.50 17.44
C LEU A 85 -4.41 1.90 16.99
N ILE A 86 -4.46 0.83 16.18
CA ILE A 86 -3.26 0.19 15.63
C ILE A 86 -3.07 0.68 14.19
N ALA A 87 -2.00 1.46 13.96
CA ALA A 87 -1.65 2.02 12.65
C ALA A 87 -0.23 1.61 12.21
N SER A 88 0.05 0.30 12.24
CA SER A 88 1.38 -0.29 12.02
C SER A 88 1.76 -0.53 10.55
N GLY A 89 0.91 -0.13 9.60
CA GLY A 89 1.04 -0.52 8.20
C GLY A 89 1.09 -2.05 8.04
N SER A 90 1.95 -2.54 7.16
CA SER A 90 2.13 -3.97 6.87
C SER A 90 3.08 -4.71 7.81
N SER A 91 3.43 -4.13 8.96
CA SER A 91 4.34 -4.76 9.92
C SER A 91 3.70 -5.98 10.60
N GLN A 92 4.42 -7.10 10.65
CA GLN A 92 3.98 -8.33 11.33
C GLN A 92 3.63 -8.08 12.80
N GLN A 93 4.32 -7.14 13.44
CA GLN A 93 4.05 -6.76 14.82
C GLN A 93 2.61 -6.27 15.01
N GLY A 94 2.08 -5.50 14.07
CA GLY A 94 0.69 -5.03 14.12
C GLY A 94 -0.32 -6.17 14.08
N TYR A 95 -0.10 -7.14 13.20
CA TYR A 95 -0.92 -8.34 13.12
C TYR A 95 -0.87 -9.15 14.41
N ASN A 96 0.32 -9.30 15.00
CA ASN A 96 0.47 -10.00 16.28
C ASN A 96 -0.30 -9.30 17.40
N LEU A 97 -0.26 -7.96 17.46
CA LEU A 97 -1.03 -7.17 18.45
C LEU A 97 -2.54 -7.34 18.23
N ALA A 98 -3.02 -7.30 16.99
CA ALA A 98 -4.42 -7.54 16.69
C ALA A 98 -4.88 -8.96 17.08
N THR A 99 -4.06 -9.99 16.84
CA THR A 99 -4.33 -11.36 17.27
C THR A 99 -4.37 -11.50 18.80
N GLN A 100 -3.51 -10.79 19.53
CA GLN A 100 -3.53 -10.77 21.01
C GLN A 100 -4.86 -10.22 21.56
N LEU A 101 -5.52 -9.34 20.81
CA LEU A 101 -6.84 -8.79 21.12
C LEU A 101 -8.00 -9.67 20.62
N GLY A 102 -7.70 -10.85 20.06
CA GLY A 102 -8.70 -11.82 19.59
C GLY A 102 -9.18 -11.61 18.16
N HIS A 103 -8.56 -10.71 17.37
CA HIS A 103 -8.90 -10.57 15.95
C HIS A 103 -8.31 -11.71 15.12
N SER A 104 -9.03 -12.10 14.08
CA SER A 104 -8.49 -12.98 13.03
C SER A 104 -7.75 -12.15 11.97
N ILE A 105 -6.63 -12.67 11.49
CA ILE A 105 -5.86 -12.07 10.40
C ILE A 105 -6.16 -12.82 9.11
N ILE A 106 -6.57 -12.07 8.09
CA ILE A 106 -6.61 -12.60 6.73
C ILE A 106 -5.20 -12.47 6.16
N GLU A 107 -4.60 -13.59 5.78
CA GLU A 107 -3.22 -13.63 5.29
C GLU A 107 -2.95 -12.55 4.23
N PRO A 108 -1.98 -11.65 4.46
CA PRO A 108 -1.63 -10.62 3.50
C PRO A 108 -0.95 -11.24 2.29
N VAL A 109 -1.26 -10.71 1.11
CA VAL A 109 -0.60 -11.09 -0.14
C VAL A 109 -0.03 -9.84 -0.81
N PRO A 110 1.10 -9.94 -1.53
CA PRO A 110 1.64 -8.85 -2.31
C PRO A 110 0.60 -8.22 -3.23
N SER A 111 0.64 -6.90 -3.35
CA SER A 111 -0.17 -6.10 -4.28
C SER A 111 0.68 -4.93 -4.80
N LEU A 112 0.24 -4.28 -5.89
CA LEU A 112 0.97 -3.15 -6.49
C LEU A 112 2.43 -3.49 -6.84
N PHE A 113 2.67 -4.67 -7.42
CA PHE A 113 3.99 -5.13 -7.87
C PHE A 113 4.09 -5.24 -9.40
N THR A 114 5.33 -5.30 -9.91
CA THR A 114 5.66 -5.49 -11.33
C THR A 114 5.65 -6.96 -11.72
N PHE A 115 5.30 -7.28 -12.97
CA PHE A 115 5.35 -8.66 -13.43
C PHE A 115 6.73 -9.00 -13.96
N LYS A 116 7.34 -10.05 -13.41
CA LYS A 116 8.53 -10.66 -13.99
C LYS A 116 8.10 -11.59 -15.12
N ILE A 117 8.71 -11.42 -16.29
CA ILE A 117 8.41 -12.23 -17.48
C ILE A 117 9.72 -12.74 -18.05
N ASP A 118 9.82 -14.05 -18.22
CA ASP A 118 11.01 -14.69 -18.79
C ASP A 118 10.92 -14.67 -20.32
N ASP A 119 11.26 -13.52 -20.90
CA ASP A 119 11.26 -13.30 -22.35
C ASP A 119 12.40 -12.35 -22.74
N LEU A 120 13.38 -12.88 -23.47
CA LEU A 120 14.57 -12.15 -23.90
C LEU A 120 14.26 -10.88 -24.71
N ARG A 121 13.11 -10.85 -25.40
CA ARG A 121 12.68 -9.69 -26.19
C ARG A 121 12.39 -8.46 -25.32
N LEU A 122 12.07 -8.66 -24.03
CA LEU A 122 11.82 -7.55 -23.10
C LEU A 122 13.11 -6.84 -22.69
N THR A 123 14.26 -7.54 -22.71
CA THR A 123 15.57 -6.95 -22.45
C THR A 123 15.89 -5.87 -23.48
N GLU A 124 15.66 -6.16 -24.76
CA GLU A 124 15.88 -5.22 -25.87
C GLU A 124 14.92 -4.02 -25.84
N LEU A 125 13.74 -4.19 -25.24
CA LEU A 125 12.72 -3.17 -25.12
C LEU A 125 12.72 -2.46 -23.76
N SER A 126 13.71 -2.72 -22.90
CA SER A 126 13.78 -2.12 -21.57
C SER A 126 13.82 -0.60 -21.64
N GLY A 127 12.96 0.07 -20.88
CA GLY A 127 12.80 1.52 -20.86
C GLY A 127 11.70 2.04 -21.80
N VAL A 128 11.20 1.21 -22.73
CA VAL A 128 10.10 1.60 -23.61
C VAL A 128 8.83 1.78 -22.79
N THR A 129 8.21 2.94 -22.93
CA THR A 129 6.93 3.28 -22.29
C THR A 129 5.82 3.38 -23.33
N PHE A 130 4.73 2.67 -23.08
CA PHE A 130 3.50 2.78 -23.85
C PHE A 130 2.49 3.59 -23.05
N PRO A 131 2.04 4.76 -23.53
CA PRO A 131 1.15 5.64 -22.76
C PRO A 131 -0.25 5.05 -22.54
N LYS A 132 -0.70 4.15 -23.45
CA LYS A 132 -2.01 3.52 -23.39
C LYS A 132 -1.92 2.07 -23.85
N VAL A 133 -2.08 1.15 -22.92
CA VAL A 133 -2.12 -0.30 -23.14
C VAL A 133 -3.36 -0.85 -22.45
N GLU A 134 -4.08 -1.73 -23.14
CA GLU A 134 -5.05 -2.60 -22.49
C GLU A 134 -4.34 -3.91 -22.12
N ALA A 135 -4.28 -4.22 -20.83
CA ALA A 135 -3.67 -5.44 -20.32
C ALA A 135 -4.71 -6.28 -19.58
N LYS A 136 -4.60 -7.59 -19.72
CA LYS A 136 -5.55 -8.57 -19.19
C LYS A 136 -4.83 -9.74 -18.55
N LEU A 137 -5.28 -10.15 -17.37
CA LEU A 137 -4.83 -11.38 -16.72
C LEU A 137 -5.77 -12.54 -17.05
N ILE A 138 -5.19 -13.68 -17.40
CA ILE A 138 -5.88 -14.93 -17.72
C ILE A 138 -5.34 -16.03 -16.80
N PHE A 139 -6.25 -16.64 -16.04
CA PHE A 139 -5.94 -17.64 -15.01
C PHE A 139 -6.40 -19.02 -15.48
N GLU A 140 -5.58 -19.68 -16.30
CA GLU A 140 -5.93 -20.99 -16.88
C GLU A 140 -6.06 -22.10 -15.83
N ALA A 141 -5.28 -22.02 -14.75
CA ALA A 141 -5.27 -23.01 -13.67
C ALA A 141 -6.51 -22.95 -12.75
N LEU A 142 -7.29 -21.87 -12.78
CA LEU A 142 -8.43 -21.66 -11.89
C LEU A 142 -9.72 -22.07 -12.62
N ARG A 143 -10.27 -23.24 -12.25
CA ARG A 143 -11.30 -23.93 -13.04
C ARG A 143 -12.70 -23.29 -13.05
N THR A 144 -13.02 -22.28 -12.23
CA THR A 144 -14.28 -21.51 -12.32
C THR A 144 -14.24 -20.19 -11.52
N ASN A 145 -15.00 -19.18 -11.95
CA ASN A 145 -15.29 -17.90 -11.24
C ASN A 145 -14.13 -16.91 -10.97
N VAL A 146 -13.17 -16.78 -11.87
CA VAL A 146 -12.22 -15.66 -11.82
C VAL A 146 -12.79 -14.46 -12.59
N PRO A 147 -12.87 -13.25 -11.99
CA PRO A 147 -13.31 -12.07 -12.70
C PRO A 147 -12.37 -11.77 -13.87
N GLN A 148 -12.91 -11.20 -14.94
CA GLN A 148 -12.11 -10.69 -16.04
C GLN A 148 -11.34 -9.47 -15.55
N LEU A 149 -10.05 -9.64 -15.27
CA LEU A 149 -9.18 -8.55 -14.82
C LEU A 149 -8.52 -7.91 -16.03
N THR A 150 -9.17 -6.85 -16.54
CA THR A 150 -8.65 -5.98 -17.59
C THR A 150 -8.41 -4.60 -17.02
N GLN A 151 -7.29 -3.97 -17.39
CA GLN A 151 -6.99 -2.58 -17.05
C GLN A 151 -6.45 -1.85 -18.28
N VAL A 152 -6.70 -0.55 -18.32
CA VAL A 152 -6.13 0.36 -19.33
C VAL A 152 -5.28 1.40 -18.62
N GLY A 153 -4.08 1.63 -19.13
CA GLY A 153 -3.17 2.64 -18.59
C GLY A 153 -1.80 2.61 -19.23
N SER A 154 -0.87 3.40 -18.70
CA SER A 154 0.52 3.35 -19.15
C SER A 154 1.21 2.07 -18.68
N MET A 155 2.09 1.56 -19.54
CA MET A 155 2.92 0.38 -19.31
C MET A 155 4.37 0.73 -19.57
N LEU A 156 5.26 0.26 -18.69
CA LEU A 156 6.71 0.38 -18.85
C LEU A 156 7.28 -1.03 -19.05
N VAL A 157 8.05 -1.24 -20.10
CA VAL A 157 8.87 -2.44 -20.25
C VAL A 157 10.16 -2.25 -19.45
N THR A 158 10.51 -3.22 -18.62
CA THR A 158 11.77 -3.25 -17.88
C THR A 158 12.61 -4.43 -18.34
N HIS A 159 13.89 -4.44 -17.99
CA HIS A 159 14.81 -5.53 -18.30
C HIS A 159 14.47 -6.89 -17.66
N TRP A 160 13.43 -6.97 -16.82
CA TRP A 160 12.97 -8.22 -16.22
C TRP A 160 11.47 -8.47 -16.43
N GLY A 161 10.75 -7.60 -17.13
CA GLY A 161 9.31 -7.76 -17.32
C GLY A 161 8.55 -6.46 -17.56
N LEU A 162 7.39 -6.32 -16.91
CA LEU A 162 6.45 -5.22 -17.13
C LEU A 162 6.13 -4.47 -15.84
N SER A 163 6.04 -3.15 -15.95
CA SER A 163 5.71 -2.20 -14.89
C SER A 163 4.72 -1.15 -15.41
N GLY A 164 4.53 -0.09 -14.64
CA GLY A 164 3.63 1.02 -14.94
C GLY A 164 2.23 0.84 -14.35
N PRO A 165 1.43 1.92 -14.30
CA PRO A 165 0.11 1.95 -13.67
C PRO A 165 -0.82 0.80 -14.05
N VAL A 166 -0.81 0.36 -15.32
CA VAL A 166 -1.69 -0.72 -15.77
C VAL A 166 -1.34 -2.06 -15.10
N ILE A 167 -0.04 -2.35 -14.95
CA ILE A 167 0.46 -3.59 -14.34
C ILE A 167 0.29 -3.55 -12.82
N LEU A 168 0.62 -2.42 -12.18
CA LEU A 168 0.45 -2.24 -10.74
C LEU A 168 -1.02 -2.38 -10.32
N ARG A 169 -1.95 -1.80 -11.10
CA ARG A 169 -3.38 -1.97 -10.86
C ARG A 169 -3.82 -3.42 -11.04
N LEU A 170 -3.40 -4.09 -12.11
CA LEU A 170 -3.72 -5.50 -12.32
C LEU A 170 -3.21 -6.38 -11.18
N SER A 171 -1.99 -6.15 -10.71
CA SER A 171 -1.43 -6.93 -9.60
C SER A 171 -2.15 -6.66 -8.28
N ALA A 172 -2.65 -5.44 -8.06
CA ALA A 172 -3.48 -5.13 -6.90
C ALA A 172 -4.86 -5.80 -6.95
N TRP A 173 -5.61 -5.62 -8.05
CA TRP A 173 -6.94 -6.22 -8.20
C TRP A 173 -6.89 -7.75 -8.28
N GLY A 174 -5.81 -8.30 -8.85
CA GLY A 174 -5.58 -9.73 -9.00
C GLY A 174 -4.84 -10.39 -7.84
N ALA A 175 -4.42 -9.65 -6.82
CA ALA A 175 -3.46 -10.10 -5.80
C ALA A 175 -3.77 -11.49 -5.23
N ARG A 176 -5.02 -11.72 -4.78
CA ARG A 176 -5.43 -13.01 -4.21
C ARG A 176 -5.50 -14.14 -5.23
N TYR A 177 -5.86 -13.85 -6.47
CA TYR A 177 -5.88 -14.86 -7.54
C TYR A 177 -4.47 -15.22 -7.99
N LEU A 178 -3.59 -14.22 -8.11
CA LEU A 178 -2.17 -14.39 -8.41
C LEU A 178 -1.50 -15.26 -7.35
N ALA A 179 -1.75 -14.98 -6.06
CA ALA A 179 -1.24 -15.80 -4.96
C ALA A 179 -1.75 -17.26 -5.02
N LYS A 180 -3.03 -17.48 -5.34
CA LYS A 180 -3.62 -18.83 -5.50
C LYS A 180 -3.08 -19.60 -6.71
N SER A 181 -2.48 -18.92 -7.68
CA SER A 181 -1.91 -19.51 -8.89
C SER A 181 -0.37 -19.55 -8.86
N ASP A 182 0.25 -19.41 -7.68
CA ASP A 182 1.71 -19.32 -7.51
C ASP A 182 2.35 -18.28 -8.45
N TYR A 183 1.63 -17.19 -8.69
CA TYR A 183 2.00 -16.10 -9.59
C TYR A 183 2.24 -16.53 -11.05
N LYS A 184 1.75 -17.71 -11.45
CA LYS A 184 1.80 -18.21 -12.83
C LYS A 184 0.49 -17.91 -13.55
N VAL A 185 0.52 -16.92 -14.42
CA VAL A 185 -0.64 -16.46 -15.19
C VAL A 185 -0.23 -16.04 -16.59
N LEU A 186 -1.18 -16.08 -17.52
CA LEU A 186 -0.98 -15.49 -18.84
C LEU A 186 -1.40 -14.01 -18.79
N CYS A 187 -0.45 -13.13 -19.11
CA CYS A 187 -0.72 -11.71 -19.30
C CYS A 187 -0.82 -11.43 -20.80
N ARG A 188 -1.96 -10.92 -21.26
CA ARG A 188 -2.15 -10.48 -22.64
C ARG A 188 -2.24 -8.96 -22.66
N SER A 189 -1.33 -8.32 -23.40
CA SER A 189 -1.34 -6.88 -23.64
C SER A 189 -1.68 -6.58 -25.09
N PHE A 190 -2.57 -5.62 -25.30
CA PHE A 190 -2.90 -5.08 -26.60
C PHE A 190 -2.38 -3.66 -26.69
N ILE A 191 -1.42 -3.45 -27.58
CA ILE A 191 -0.89 -2.14 -27.95
C ILE A 191 -1.63 -1.76 -29.23
N GLY A 192 -2.72 -1.00 -29.10
CA GLY A 192 -3.52 -0.62 -30.26
C GLY A 192 -2.76 0.29 -31.22
N ARG A 193 -2.90 0.07 -32.54
CA ARG A 193 -2.83 1.16 -33.52
C ARG A 193 -4.15 1.93 -33.41
N PHE A 194 -4.16 2.99 -32.61
CA PHE A 194 -5.22 3.99 -32.71
C PHE A 194 -4.75 5.06 -33.70
N CYS A 195 -4.95 4.80 -34.99
CA CYS A 195 -5.04 5.87 -35.97
C CYS A 195 -6.29 6.70 -35.62
N SER A 196 -6.10 7.96 -35.26
CA SER A 196 -7.09 9.01 -35.47
C SER A 196 -6.90 9.59 -36.86
#